data_AF-A0A9E6F1U8-F1
#
_entry.id   AF-A0A9E6F1U8-F1
#
_cell.length_a   1.000
_cell.length_b   1.000
_cell.length_c   1.000
_cell.angle_alpha   90.00
_cell.angle_beta   90.00
_cell.angle_gamma   90.00
#
_symmetry.space_group_name_H-M   'P 1'
#
loop_
_entity.id
_entity.type
_entity.pdbx_description
1 polymer ?
#
loop_
_entity_poly.entity_id
_entity_poly.type
_entity_poly.pdbx_seq_one_letter_code
_entity_poly.pdbx_strand_id
1 'polypeptide(L)'
;MRVKYKDTEVATKKSFGQNFLLDANIPRKIVRQAELGNDDHVLEIGPGFGALTRAISEVIPSFTAVELDKDLAAFIRREFPQVNLIEGDFLKVSLSELAGEHRLKVLGNIPYAITTPILFKLLDERAHVDSAVLMMQEEVARRLTAAPKTKAYGILAVQLQAFCQIEYLFRISKAVFKPRPDVDSAVIKLVFKQNCGIENAAYFRALVRRAFQMRRKTLTNNLKAEYQLENIAFDFTRRAEELTVEEFVELAKFLKAKA
;
A
#
# COMPACT_ATOMS: atom_id res chain seq x y z
N MET A 1 15.07 -12.36 -19.23
CA MET A 1 14.48 -13.70 -19.09
C MET A 1 13.10 -13.66 -19.73
N ARG A 2 12.64 -14.73 -20.36
CA ARG A 2 11.25 -14.81 -20.83
C ARG A 2 10.45 -15.71 -19.90
N VAL A 3 9.21 -15.32 -19.62
CA VAL A 3 8.25 -16.15 -18.88
C VAL A 3 7.14 -16.49 -19.84
N LYS A 4 6.96 -17.79 -20.07
CA LYS A 4 5.86 -18.33 -20.86
C LYS A 4 4.75 -18.78 -19.91
N TYR A 5 3.55 -18.32 -20.19
CA TYR A 5 2.31 -18.77 -19.55
C TYR A 5 1.26 -19.02 -20.64
N LYS A 6 0.75 -20.26 -20.71
CA LYS A 6 -0.02 -20.75 -21.86
C LYS A 6 0.71 -20.41 -23.19
N ASP A 7 0.02 -19.78 -24.13
CA ASP A 7 0.55 -19.40 -25.45
C ASP A 7 1.22 -18.02 -25.46
N THR A 8 1.29 -17.33 -24.32
CA THR A 8 1.88 -15.99 -24.22
C THR A 8 3.24 -16.06 -23.57
N GLU A 9 4.24 -15.54 -24.27
CA GLU A 9 5.60 -15.40 -23.77
C GLU A 9 5.93 -13.92 -23.65
N VAL A 10 6.19 -13.46 -22.42
CA VAL A 10 6.59 -12.07 -22.16
C VAL A 10 8.03 -12.05 -21.69
N ALA A 11 8.83 -11.17 -22.30
CA ALA A 11 10.15 -10.86 -21.79
C ALA A 11 10.00 -10.06 -20.49
N THR A 12 10.49 -10.61 -19.37
CA THR A 12 10.42 -9.94 -18.07
C THR A 12 11.22 -8.64 -18.13
N LYS A 13 10.54 -7.51 -17.93
CA LYS A 13 11.18 -6.21 -17.87
C LYS A 13 11.61 -5.97 -16.43
N LYS A 14 12.92 -6.05 -16.15
CA LYS A 14 13.45 -5.79 -14.79
C LYS A 14 13.00 -4.43 -14.24
N SER A 15 12.89 -3.43 -15.11
CA SER A 15 12.37 -2.09 -14.77
C SER A 15 10.95 -2.10 -14.22
N PHE A 16 10.14 -3.11 -14.55
CA PHE A 16 8.75 -3.24 -14.08
C PHE A 16 8.61 -4.15 -12.86
N GLY A 17 9.70 -4.71 -12.33
CA GLY A 17 9.67 -5.52 -11.10
C GLY A 17 8.78 -6.77 -11.19
N GLN A 18 8.57 -7.32 -12.39
CA GLN A 18 7.66 -8.42 -12.66
C GLN A 18 8.12 -9.72 -11.99
N ASN A 19 7.35 -10.19 -11.00
CA ASN A 19 7.48 -11.51 -10.38
C ASN A 19 6.10 -12.18 -10.39
N PHE A 20 5.95 -13.24 -11.20
CA PHE A 20 4.65 -13.89 -11.39
C PHE A 20 4.48 -15.04 -10.39
N LEU A 21 3.34 -15.07 -9.71
CA LEU A 21 2.95 -16.16 -8.82
C LEU A 21 2.67 -17.43 -9.61
N LEU A 22 3.29 -18.54 -9.20
CA LEU A 22 3.05 -19.87 -9.77
C LEU A 22 2.04 -20.70 -8.96
N ASP A 23 1.89 -20.41 -7.67
CA ASP A 23 0.98 -21.13 -6.78
C ASP A 23 -0.43 -20.53 -6.86
N ALA A 24 -1.39 -21.32 -7.35
CA ALA A 24 -2.78 -20.92 -7.50
C ALA A 24 -3.54 -20.76 -6.18
N ASN A 25 -3.04 -21.32 -5.06
CA ASN A 25 -3.69 -21.19 -3.75
C ASN A 25 -3.47 -19.81 -3.13
N ILE A 26 -2.34 -19.16 -3.44
CA ILE A 26 -1.99 -17.84 -2.90
C ILE A 26 -3.00 -16.77 -3.35
N PRO A 27 -3.30 -16.60 -4.66
CA PRO A 27 -4.35 -15.69 -5.11
C PRO A 27 -5.70 -15.92 -4.44
N ARG A 28 -6.14 -17.18 -4.30
CA ARG A 28 -7.40 -17.51 -3.61
C ARG A 28 -7.37 -17.11 -2.14
N LYS A 29 -6.23 -17.32 -1.46
CA LYS A 29 -6.06 -16.87 -0.07
C LYS A 29 -6.11 -15.34 0.03
N ILE A 30 -5.50 -14.61 -0.91
CA ILE A 30 -5.56 -13.14 -0.99
C ILE A 30 -7.02 -12.67 -1.14
N VAL A 31 -7.76 -13.23 -2.11
CA VAL A 31 -9.17 -12.88 -2.37
C VAL A 31 -10.06 -13.15 -1.15
N ARG A 32 -9.85 -14.27 -0.44
CA ARG A 32 -10.57 -14.55 0.81
C ARG A 32 -10.36 -13.48 1.88
N GLN A 33 -9.15 -12.93 2.00
CA GLN A 33 -8.85 -11.87 2.99
C GLN A 33 -9.41 -10.50 2.60
N ALA A 34 -9.69 -10.30 1.30
CA ALA A 34 -10.33 -9.08 0.81
C ALA A 34 -11.84 -9.02 1.12
N GLU A 35 -12.44 -10.14 1.56
CA GLU A 35 -13.86 -10.20 1.99
C GLU A 35 -14.78 -9.55 0.95
N LEU A 36 -14.60 -9.97 -0.31
CA LEU A 36 -15.37 -9.44 -1.44
C LEU A 36 -16.81 -9.96 -1.38
N GLY A 37 -17.76 -9.06 -1.59
CA GLY A 37 -19.19 -9.31 -1.79
C GLY A 37 -19.62 -8.83 -3.18
N ASN A 38 -20.78 -9.31 -3.65
CA ASN A 38 -21.22 -9.15 -5.04
C ASN A 38 -21.35 -7.69 -5.51
N ASP A 39 -21.58 -6.75 -4.60
CA ASP A 39 -21.76 -5.32 -4.88
C ASP A 39 -20.47 -4.51 -4.69
N ASP A 40 -19.34 -5.17 -4.39
CA ASP A 40 -18.07 -4.48 -4.21
C ASP A 40 -17.48 -4.02 -5.55
N HIS A 41 -16.98 -2.77 -5.54
CA HIS A 41 -16.24 -2.21 -6.67
C HIS A 41 -14.77 -2.57 -6.53
N VAL A 42 -14.33 -3.55 -7.32
CA VAL A 42 -12.96 -4.09 -7.22
C VAL A 42 -12.02 -3.44 -8.22
N LEU A 43 -10.82 -3.09 -7.74
CA LEU A 43 -9.70 -2.62 -8.55
C LEU A 43 -8.49 -3.53 -8.35
N GLU A 44 -8.03 -4.19 -9.42
CA GLU A 44 -6.78 -4.93 -9.43
C GLU A 44 -5.62 -4.07 -9.95
N ILE A 45 -4.52 -4.02 -9.20
CA ILE A 45 -3.26 -3.36 -9.61
C ILE A 45 -2.31 -4.41 -10.17
N GLY A 46 -1.96 -4.29 -11.46
CA GLY A 46 -0.95 -5.13 -12.10
C GLY A 46 -1.37 -6.61 -12.20
N PRO A 47 -2.38 -6.94 -13.04
CA PRO A 47 -2.89 -8.30 -13.18
C PRO A 47 -1.84 -9.31 -13.69
N GLY A 48 -0.84 -8.85 -14.47
CA GLY A 48 0.19 -9.74 -15.01
C GLY A 48 -0.39 -10.84 -15.89
N PHE A 49 -0.04 -12.10 -15.62
CA PHE A 49 -0.64 -13.28 -16.29
C PHE A 49 -2.00 -13.71 -15.70
N GLY A 50 -2.64 -12.84 -14.91
CA GLY A 50 -4.00 -13.02 -14.43
C GLY A 50 -4.17 -14.05 -13.32
N ALA A 51 -3.12 -14.31 -12.52
CA ALA A 51 -3.20 -15.24 -11.40
C ALA A 51 -4.21 -14.75 -10.35
N LEU A 52 -4.15 -13.47 -10.00
CA LEU A 52 -5.08 -12.82 -9.07
C LEU A 52 -6.41 -12.46 -9.78
N THR A 53 -6.35 -11.95 -11.01
CA THR A 53 -7.52 -11.74 -11.89
C THR A 53 -8.46 -12.94 -11.93
N ARG A 54 -7.91 -14.16 -12.11
CA ARG A 54 -8.71 -15.39 -12.12
C ARG A 54 -9.40 -15.66 -10.79
N ALA A 55 -8.68 -15.51 -9.68
CA ALA A 55 -9.24 -15.74 -8.35
C ALA A 55 -10.30 -14.68 -7.98
N ILE A 56 -10.13 -13.43 -8.43
CA ILE A 56 -11.15 -12.38 -8.26
C ILE A 56 -12.39 -12.72 -9.08
N SER A 57 -12.21 -13.14 -10.35
CA SER A 57 -13.31 -13.51 -11.26
C SER A 57 -14.19 -14.66 -10.74
N GLU A 58 -13.66 -15.52 -9.87
CA GLU A 58 -14.44 -16.60 -9.21
C GLU A 58 -15.49 -16.03 -8.22
N VAL A 59 -15.33 -14.78 -7.76
CA VAL A 59 -16.21 -14.13 -6.76
C VAL A 59 -16.91 -12.91 -7.34
N ILE A 60 -16.20 -12.08 -8.10
CA ILE A 60 -16.68 -10.84 -8.73
C ILE A 60 -16.56 -10.99 -10.25
N PRO A 61 -17.65 -11.25 -10.97
CA PRO A 61 -17.61 -11.53 -12.41
C PRO A 61 -17.07 -10.38 -13.27
N SER A 62 -17.21 -9.14 -12.82
CA SER A 62 -16.77 -7.95 -13.56
C SER A 62 -16.13 -6.95 -12.60
N PHE A 63 -14.89 -6.57 -12.87
CA PHE A 63 -14.13 -5.62 -12.08
C PHE A 63 -13.11 -4.88 -12.95
N THR A 64 -12.47 -3.84 -12.41
CA THR A 64 -11.47 -3.06 -13.13
C THR A 64 -10.07 -3.54 -12.81
N ALA A 65 -9.20 -3.60 -13.81
CA ALA A 65 -7.78 -3.86 -13.63
C ALA A 65 -6.94 -2.78 -14.33
N VAL A 66 -5.78 -2.44 -13.75
CA VAL A 66 -4.81 -1.51 -14.36
C VAL A 66 -3.51 -2.24 -14.64
N GLU A 67 -3.10 -2.29 -15.91
CA GLU A 67 -1.86 -2.92 -16.35
C GLU A 67 -1.01 -1.94 -17.19
N LEU A 68 0.26 -1.78 -16.83
CA LEU A 68 1.18 -0.88 -17.52
C LEU A 68 1.82 -1.55 -18.73
N ASP A 69 2.07 -2.86 -18.67
CA ASP A 69 2.72 -3.59 -19.75
C ASP A 69 1.72 -3.98 -20.83
N LYS A 70 1.87 -3.40 -22.03
CA LYS A 70 0.97 -3.61 -23.17
C LYS A 70 0.79 -5.07 -23.56
N ASP A 71 1.85 -5.88 -23.45
CA ASP A 71 1.80 -7.30 -23.82
C ASP A 71 0.94 -8.10 -22.82
N LEU A 72 1.07 -7.78 -21.52
CA LEU A 72 0.25 -8.36 -20.48
C LEU A 72 -1.18 -7.82 -20.52
N ALA A 73 -1.35 -6.54 -20.86
CA ALA A 73 -2.67 -5.96 -21.06
C ALA A 73 -3.42 -6.67 -22.21
N ALA A 74 -2.77 -6.88 -23.34
CA ALA A 74 -3.33 -7.65 -24.45
C ALA A 74 -3.67 -9.10 -24.05
N PHE A 75 -2.82 -9.74 -23.24
CA PHE A 75 -3.12 -11.06 -22.67
C PHE A 75 -4.39 -11.05 -21.82
N ILE A 76 -4.53 -10.09 -20.89
CA ILE A 76 -5.69 -9.99 -20.01
C ILE A 76 -6.97 -9.73 -20.80
N ARG A 77 -6.95 -8.82 -21.80
CA ARG A 77 -8.14 -8.57 -22.65
C ARG A 77 -8.63 -9.84 -23.36
N ARG A 78 -7.72 -10.70 -23.79
CA ARG A 78 -8.06 -11.94 -24.50
C ARG A 78 -8.56 -13.04 -23.57
N GLU A 79 -7.89 -13.24 -22.43
CA GLU A 79 -8.22 -14.33 -21.50
C GLU A 79 -9.36 -14.00 -20.53
N PHE A 80 -9.56 -12.72 -20.21
CA PHE A 80 -10.55 -12.24 -19.27
C PHE A 80 -11.35 -11.07 -19.89
N PRO A 81 -12.13 -11.32 -20.96
CA PRO A 81 -12.88 -10.26 -21.66
C PRO A 81 -13.91 -9.55 -20.78
N GLN A 82 -14.31 -10.17 -19.66
CA GLN A 82 -15.20 -9.59 -18.65
C GLN A 82 -14.53 -8.55 -17.74
N VAL A 83 -13.19 -8.47 -17.73
CA VAL A 83 -12.46 -7.50 -16.92
C VAL A 83 -12.39 -6.18 -17.66
N ASN A 84 -12.81 -5.10 -17.00
CA ASN A 84 -12.62 -3.74 -17.50
C ASN A 84 -11.14 -3.35 -17.37
N LEU A 85 -10.37 -3.58 -18.43
CA LEU A 85 -8.93 -3.35 -18.41
C LEU A 85 -8.56 -1.93 -18.85
N ILE A 86 -7.88 -1.23 -17.96
CA ILE A 86 -7.21 0.04 -18.22
C ILE A 86 -5.73 -0.25 -18.48
N GLU A 87 -5.28 0.03 -19.70
CA GLU A 87 -3.86 -0.02 -20.04
C GLU A 87 -3.21 1.31 -19.66
N GLY A 88 -2.40 1.31 -18.59
CA GLY A 88 -1.83 2.53 -18.06
C GLY A 88 -1.03 2.35 -16.78
N ASP A 89 -0.39 3.45 -16.36
CA ASP A 89 0.32 3.52 -15.10
C ASP A 89 -0.68 3.75 -13.96
N PHE A 90 -0.80 2.80 -13.02
CA PHE A 90 -1.65 2.92 -11.85
C PHE A 90 -1.41 4.24 -11.09
N LEU A 91 -0.17 4.73 -11.02
CA LEU A 91 0.12 5.98 -10.30
C LEU A 91 -0.56 7.21 -10.93
N LYS A 92 -0.94 7.13 -12.20
CA LYS A 92 -1.58 8.21 -12.97
C LYS A 92 -3.09 8.06 -13.10
N VAL A 93 -3.65 6.91 -12.74
CA VAL A 93 -5.10 6.65 -12.80
C VAL A 93 -5.81 7.37 -11.67
N SER A 94 -6.92 8.05 -11.95
CA SER A 94 -7.75 8.72 -10.93
C SER A 94 -8.62 7.70 -10.19
N LEU A 95 -8.40 7.51 -8.89
CA LEU A 95 -9.23 6.58 -8.11
C LEU A 95 -10.61 7.15 -7.82
N SER A 96 -10.74 8.48 -7.76
CA SER A 96 -12.04 9.13 -7.62
C SER A 96 -12.95 8.87 -8.82
N GLU A 97 -12.41 8.92 -10.04
CA GLU A 97 -13.16 8.62 -11.27
C GLU A 97 -13.57 7.14 -11.33
N LEU A 98 -12.66 6.22 -10.95
CA LEU A 98 -12.98 4.79 -10.93
C LEU A 98 -13.97 4.40 -9.85
N ALA A 99 -13.93 5.07 -8.70
CA ALA A 99 -14.82 4.79 -7.59
C ALA A 99 -16.23 5.34 -7.85
N GLY A 100 -16.35 6.47 -8.54
CA GLY A 100 -17.61 7.18 -8.71
C GLY A 100 -18.22 7.56 -7.36
N GLU A 101 -19.45 7.13 -7.10
CA GLU A 101 -20.14 7.32 -5.82
C GLU A 101 -19.81 6.24 -4.77
N HIS A 102 -19.08 5.20 -5.17
CA HIS A 102 -18.73 4.06 -4.32
C HIS A 102 -17.30 4.19 -3.77
N ARG A 103 -16.86 3.16 -3.04
CA ARG A 103 -15.47 3.01 -2.59
C ARG A 103 -14.90 1.73 -3.14
N LEU A 104 -13.63 1.79 -3.52
CA LEU A 104 -12.93 0.67 -4.13
C LEU A 104 -12.39 -0.30 -3.07
N LYS A 105 -12.51 -1.59 -3.32
CA LYS A 105 -11.68 -2.63 -2.71
C LYS A 105 -10.54 -2.96 -3.65
N VAL A 106 -9.31 -2.66 -3.20
CA VAL A 106 -8.12 -2.74 -4.05
C VAL A 106 -7.37 -4.04 -3.77
N LEU A 107 -6.97 -4.77 -4.81
CA LEU A 107 -6.13 -5.95 -4.68
C LEU A 107 -4.92 -5.82 -5.61
N GLY A 108 -3.78 -6.41 -5.24
CA GLY A 108 -2.64 -6.40 -6.16
C GLY A 108 -1.42 -7.16 -5.68
N ASN A 109 -0.74 -7.78 -6.64
CA ASN A 109 0.67 -8.16 -6.53
C ASN A 109 1.51 -6.99 -7.05
N ILE A 110 1.81 -6.04 -6.16
CA ILE A 110 2.37 -4.77 -6.61
C ILE A 110 3.88 -4.83 -6.85
N PRO A 111 4.41 -4.14 -7.88
CA PRO A 111 5.84 -4.13 -8.13
C PRO A 111 6.61 -3.48 -6.98
N TYR A 112 7.72 -4.11 -6.59
CA TYR A 112 8.49 -3.68 -5.41
C TYR A 112 9.04 -2.26 -5.54
N ALA A 113 9.50 -1.88 -6.73
CA ALA A 113 10.10 -0.58 -6.99
C ALA A 113 9.16 0.61 -6.75
N ILE A 114 7.85 0.40 -6.88
CA ILE A 114 6.83 1.45 -6.74
C ILE A 114 5.86 1.18 -5.58
N THR A 115 6.20 0.26 -4.66
CA THR A 115 5.35 -0.07 -3.50
C THR A 115 5.02 1.17 -2.66
N THR A 116 6.04 1.95 -2.29
CA THR A 116 5.83 3.17 -1.49
C THR A 116 4.97 4.22 -2.21
N PRO A 117 5.24 4.56 -3.49
CA PRO A 117 4.34 5.41 -4.27
C PRO A 117 2.88 4.91 -4.32
N ILE A 118 2.65 3.61 -4.51
CA ILE A 118 1.30 3.03 -4.52
C ILE A 118 0.60 3.24 -3.17
N LEU A 119 1.29 2.96 -2.06
CA LEU A 119 0.74 3.14 -0.72
C LEU A 119 0.36 4.59 -0.44
N PHE A 120 1.20 5.55 -0.84
CA PHE A 120 0.90 6.96 -0.66
C PHE A 120 -0.22 7.44 -1.57
N LYS A 121 -0.32 6.94 -2.80
CA LYS A 121 -1.47 7.23 -3.67
C LYS A 121 -2.78 6.76 -3.05
N LEU A 122 -2.83 5.51 -2.57
CA LEU A 122 -4.01 4.97 -1.88
C LEU A 122 -4.36 5.78 -0.63
N LEU A 123 -3.35 6.27 0.10
CA LEU A 123 -3.55 7.12 1.27
C LEU A 123 -4.07 8.53 0.92
N ASP A 124 -3.54 9.13 -0.14
CA ASP A 124 -3.94 10.46 -0.62
C ASP A 124 -5.38 10.44 -1.16
N GLU A 125 -5.77 9.35 -1.84
CA GLU A 125 -7.11 9.14 -2.39
C GLU A 125 -7.99 8.24 -1.51
N ARG A 126 -7.66 8.08 -0.22
CA ARG A 126 -8.34 7.16 0.72
C ARG A 126 -9.84 7.38 0.86
N ALA A 127 -10.36 8.56 0.50
CA ALA A 127 -11.79 8.83 0.49
C ALA A 127 -12.55 7.89 -0.48
N HIS A 128 -11.86 7.43 -1.52
CA HIS A 128 -12.39 6.58 -2.59
C HIS A 128 -12.00 5.10 -2.44
N VAL A 129 -11.29 4.73 -1.37
CA VAL A 129 -10.79 3.37 -1.15
C VAL A 129 -11.28 2.88 0.21
N ASP A 130 -12.07 1.82 0.21
CA ASP A 130 -12.53 1.17 1.44
C ASP A 130 -11.38 0.40 2.12
N SER A 131 -10.84 -0.56 1.37
CA SER A 131 -9.79 -1.44 1.83
C SER A 131 -8.86 -1.84 0.69
N ALA A 132 -7.67 -2.29 1.05
CA ALA A 132 -6.69 -2.80 0.10
C ALA A 132 -6.02 -4.07 0.62
N VAL A 133 -5.91 -5.12 -0.20
CA VAL A 133 -5.14 -6.33 0.09
C VAL A 133 -3.99 -6.43 -0.89
N LEU A 134 -2.79 -6.12 -0.42
CA LEU A 134 -1.62 -5.93 -1.27
C LEU A 134 -0.52 -6.91 -0.89
N MET A 135 0.11 -7.50 -1.91
CA MET A 135 1.33 -8.28 -1.76
C MET A 135 2.55 -7.43 -2.13
N MET A 136 3.55 -7.41 -1.25
CA MET A 136 4.77 -6.62 -1.39
C MET A 136 5.96 -7.34 -0.75
N GLN A 137 7.15 -6.72 -0.77
CA GLN A 137 8.31 -7.25 -0.06
C GLN A 137 8.03 -7.37 1.45
N GLU A 138 8.48 -8.47 2.05
CA GLU A 138 8.24 -8.75 3.47
C GLU A 138 8.80 -7.65 4.38
N GLU A 139 9.96 -7.08 4.07
CA GLU A 139 10.55 -5.98 4.86
C GLU A 139 9.63 -4.75 4.90
N VAL A 140 9.02 -4.39 3.77
CA VAL A 140 8.13 -3.23 3.69
C VAL A 140 6.86 -3.49 4.49
N ALA A 141 6.27 -4.68 4.37
CA ALA A 141 5.13 -5.09 5.18
C ALA A 141 5.45 -5.02 6.68
N ARG A 142 6.61 -5.51 7.11
CA ARG A 142 7.07 -5.45 8.51
C ARG A 142 7.26 -4.01 9.01
N ARG A 143 7.72 -3.11 8.15
CA ARG A 143 7.83 -1.68 8.48
C ARG A 143 6.47 -1.03 8.63
N LEU A 144 5.51 -1.37 7.78
CA LEU A 144 4.14 -0.84 7.85
C LEU A 144 3.41 -1.28 9.12
N THR A 145 3.63 -2.51 9.59
CA THR A 145 2.99 -3.07 10.79
C THR A 145 3.89 -3.00 12.03
N ALA A 146 4.96 -2.22 11.97
CA ALA A 146 5.89 -2.09 13.10
C ALA A 146 5.21 -1.39 14.28
N ALA A 147 5.46 -1.87 15.49
CA ALA A 147 5.07 -1.20 16.73
C ALA A 147 6.14 -0.18 17.15
N PRO A 148 5.78 0.84 17.96
CA PRO A 148 6.75 1.76 18.56
C PRO A 148 7.89 1.03 19.28
N LYS A 149 9.03 1.69 19.41
CA LYS A 149 10.26 1.19 20.05
C LYS A 149 10.87 -0.04 19.35
N THR A 150 10.55 -0.25 18.07
CA THR A 150 11.19 -1.28 17.24
C THR A 150 12.05 -0.67 16.14
N LYS A 151 13.06 -1.42 15.67
CA LYS A 151 13.96 -0.96 14.59
C LYS A 151 13.21 -0.67 13.29
N ALA A 152 12.14 -1.42 13.01
CA ALA A 152 11.33 -1.28 11.81
C ALA A 152 10.37 -0.07 11.86
N TYR A 153 10.07 0.45 13.06
CA TYR A 153 9.20 1.61 13.23
C TYR A 153 9.83 2.88 12.69
N GLY A 154 9.03 3.71 12.04
CA GLY A 154 9.49 4.92 11.40
C GLY A 154 8.38 5.65 10.65
N ILE A 155 8.79 6.58 9.78
CA ILE A 155 7.90 7.48 9.02
C ILE A 155 6.79 6.70 8.32
N LEU A 156 7.12 5.61 7.62
CA LEU A 156 6.15 4.83 6.86
C LEU A 156 5.08 4.19 7.77
N ALA A 157 5.47 3.67 8.93
CA ALA A 157 4.55 3.08 9.90
C ALA A 157 3.57 4.15 10.40
N VAL A 158 4.09 5.26 10.94
CA VAL A 158 3.28 6.34 11.51
C VAL A 158 2.35 6.95 10.47
N GLN A 159 2.86 7.25 9.28
CA GLN A 159 2.08 7.91 8.23
C GLN A 159 0.96 7.04 7.68
N LEU A 160 1.08 5.72 7.65
CA LEU A 160 -0.01 4.87 7.16
C LEU A 160 -0.95 4.46 8.30
N GLN A 161 -0.42 4.02 9.44
CA GLN A 161 -1.22 3.59 10.60
C GLN A 161 -2.11 4.70 11.17
N ALA A 162 -1.71 5.97 10.99
CA ALA A 162 -2.54 7.12 11.35
C ALA A 162 -3.89 7.13 10.64
N PHE A 163 -3.92 6.77 9.35
CA PHE A 163 -5.11 6.89 8.50
C PHE A 163 -5.75 5.55 8.13
N CYS A 164 -5.10 4.42 8.39
CA CYS A 164 -5.67 3.10 8.13
C CYS A 164 -5.25 2.10 9.20
N GLN A 165 -6.08 1.10 9.44
CA GLN A 165 -5.68 -0.10 10.15
C GLN A 165 -4.90 -0.98 9.18
N ILE A 166 -3.75 -1.48 9.62
CA ILE A 166 -2.87 -2.33 8.78
C ILE A 166 -2.67 -3.66 9.49
N GLU A 167 -3.01 -4.74 8.80
CA GLU A 167 -2.85 -6.11 9.28
C GLU A 167 -1.84 -6.86 8.42
N TYR A 168 -0.87 -7.51 9.08
CA TYR A 168 0.03 -8.45 8.43
C TYR A 168 -0.67 -9.81 8.33
N LEU A 169 -1.06 -10.22 7.13
CA LEU A 169 -1.87 -11.43 6.94
C LEU A 169 -1.00 -12.68 6.92
N PHE A 170 -0.05 -12.76 6.00
CA PHE A 170 0.86 -13.91 5.90
C PHE A 170 2.08 -13.64 5.01
N ARG A 171 3.15 -14.39 5.28
CA ARG A 171 4.37 -14.45 4.47
C ARG A 171 4.19 -15.37 3.27
N ILE A 172 4.86 -15.05 2.16
CA ILE A 172 4.95 -15.87 0.96
C ILE A 172 6.41 -16.07 0.59
N SER A 173 6.81 -17.33 0.43
CA SER A 173 8.19 -17.65 0.04
C SER A 173 8.50 -17.17 -1.37
N LYS A 174 9.67 -16.58 -1.58
CA LYS A 174 10.20 -16.25 -2.91
C LYS A 174 10.25 -17.43 -3.89
N ALA A 175 10.25 -18.67 -3.39
CA ALA A 175 10.33 -19.87 -4.22
C ALA A 175 9.09 -20.08 -5.11
N VAL A 176 7.95 -19.46 -4.80
CA VAL A 176 6.70 -19.61 -5.57
C VAL A 176 6.55 -18.62 -6.72
N PHE A 177 7.61 -17.88 -7.04
CA PHE A 177 7.60 -16.86 -8.09
C PHE A 177 8.53 -17.20 -9.26
N LYS A 178 8.17 -16.69 -10.44
CA LYS A 178 9.03 -16.68 -11.63
C LYS A 178 9.01 -15.30 -12.31
N PRO A 179 10.16 -14.63 -12.51
CA PRO A 179 11.46 -14.91 -11.88
C PRO A 179 11.36 -14.96 -10.36
N ARG A 180 12.32 -15.65 -9.73
CA ARG A 180 12.42 -15.68 -8.28
C ARG A 180 12.97 -14.33 -7.80
N PRO A 181 12.28 -13.62 -6.90
CA PRO A 181 12.81 -12.41 -6.29
C PRO A 181 13.92 -12.74 -5.27
N ASP A 182 14.71 -11.74 -4.91
CA ASP A 182 15.82 -11.91 -3.95
C ASP A 182 15.32 -12.08 -2.51
N VAL A 183 14.14 -11.51 -2.21
CA VAL A 183 13.53 -11.48 -0.88
C VAL A 183 12.15 -12.12 -0.91
N ASP A 184 11.68 -12.55 0.26
CA ASP A 184 10.32 -13.03 0.42
C ASP A 184 9.29 -11.91 0.33
N SER A 185 8.05 -12.30 0.09
CA SER A 185 6.90 -11.39 0.04
C SER A 185 6.02 -11.56 1.28
N ALA A 186 5.15 -10.59 1.51
CA ALA A 186 4.07 -10.68 2.47
C ALA A 186 2.81 -10.03 1.91
N VAL A 187 1.67 -10.50 2.40
CA VAL A 187 0.35 -9.90 2.12
C VAL A 187 -0.07 -9.11 3.34
N ILE A 188 -0.53 -7.88 3.12
CA ILE A 188 -1.13 -7.04 4.15
C ILE A 188 -2.55 -6.63 3.75
N LYS A 189 -3.40 -6.36 4.74
CA LYS A 189 -4.70 -5.72 4.57
C LYS A 189 -4.62 -4.31 5.15
N LEU A 190 -5.09 -3.32 4.38
CA LEU A 190 -5.28 -1.95 4.82
C LEU A 190 -6.79 -1.67 4.84
N VAL A 191 -7.29 -1.10 5.93
CA VAL A 191 -8.68 -0.62 6.05
C VAL A 191 -8.64 0.86 6.38
N PHE A 192 -9.11 1.70 5.46
CA PHE A 192 -8.97 3.16 5.59
C PHE A 192 -10.00 3.72 6.57
N LYS A 193 -9.51 4.44 7.59
CA LYS A 193 -10.35 5.05 8.63
C LYS A 193 -11.18 6.17 8.01
N GLN A 194 -12.48 6.20 8.30
CA GLN A 194 -13.33 7.33 7.92
C GLN A 194 -12.99 8.59 8.71
N ASN A 195 -12.70 8.43 10.01
CA ASN A 195 -12.23 9.51 10.87
C ASN A 195 -10.90 9.10 11.53
N CYS A 196 -9.85 9.89 11.31
CA CYS A 196 -8.52 9.67 11.87
C CYS A 196 -8.12 10.74 12.89
N GLY A 197 -8.99 11.71 13.19
CA GLY A 197 -8.69 12.81 14.11
C GLY A 197 -7.58 13.76 13.62
N ILE A 198 -7.24 13.71 12.33
CA ILE A 198 -6.23 14.55 11.67
C ILE A 198 -6.95 15.49 10.70
N GLU A 199 -6.98 16.78 11.03
CA GLU A 199 -7.61 17.81 10.21
C GLU A 199 -6.81 18.11 8.94
N ASN A 200 -5.49 18.26 9.07
CA ASN A 200 -4.59 18.55 7.96
C ASN A 200 -3.56 17.43 7.76
N ALA A 201 -3.84 16.54 6.82
CA ALA A 201 -2.98 15.41 6.49
C ALA A 201 -1.59 15.82 5.96
N ALA A 202 -1.50 16.94 5.23
CA ALA A 202 -0.22 17.44 4.72
C ALA A 202 0.69 17.91 5.87
N TYR A 203 0.12 18.69 6.80
CA TYR A 203 0.79 19.13 8.02
C TYR A 203 1.25 17.95 8.88
N PHE A 204 0.35 17.00 9.17
CA PHE A 204 0.69 15.81 9.95
C PHE A 204 1.87 15.04 9.33
N ARG A 205 1.85 14.83 8.01
CA ARG A 205 2.95 14.15 7.32
C ARG A 205 4.26 14.92 7.39
N ALA A 206 4.23 16.25 7.28
CA ALA A 206 5.41 17.09 7.43
C ALA A 206 5.99 16.99 8.86
N LEU A 207 5.14 17.08 9.88
CA LEU A 207 5.52 16.92 11.28
C LEU A 207 6.19 15.56 11.53
N VAL A 208 5.58 14.46 11.06
CA VAL A 208 6.16 13.12 11.22
C VAL A 208 7.52 13.02 10.54
N ARG A 209 7.66 13.53 9.30
CA ARG A 209 8.97 13.56 8.62
C ARG A 209 10.01 14.33 9.42
N ARG A 210 9.63 15.48 9.97
CA ARG A 210 10.52 16.31 10.78
C ARG A 210 10.93 15.61 12.07
N ALA A 211 10.00 14.98 12.77
CA ALA A 211 10.27 14.24 14.01
C ALA A 211 11.30 13.10 13.81
N PHE A 212 11.28 12.44 12.65
CA PHE A 212 12.20 11.35 12.31
C PHE A 212 13.48 11.79 11.57
N GLN A 213 13.70 13.10 11.36
CA GLN A 213 14.83 13.61 10.56
C GLN A 213 16.19 13.13 11.10
N MET A 214 16.40 13.23 12.41
CA MET A 214 17.57 12.71 13.12
C MET A 214 17.14 11.61 14.08
N ARG A 215 17.14 10.35 13.60
CA ARG A 215 16.63 9.17 14.33
C ARG A 215 17.19 9.01 15.75
N ARG A 216 18.47 9.34 15.97
CA ARG A 216 19.15 9.20 17.28
C ARG A 216 18.97 10.41 18.21
N LYS A 217 18.24 11.44 17.79
CA LYS A 217 18.01 12.68 18.56
C LYS A 217 16.58 12.74 19.07
N THR A 218 16.40 13.46 20.17
CA THR A 218 15.11 13.69 20.82
C THR A 218 14.18 14.55 19.97
N LEU A 219 12.89 14.58 20.28
CA LEU A 219 11.91 15.44 19.63
C LEU A 219 12.29 16.91 19.75
N THR A 220 12.80 17.36 20.90
CA THR A 220 13.31 18.74 21.06
C THR A 220 14.29 19.08 19.94
N ASN A 221 15.28 18.22 19.69
CA ASN A 221 16.32 18.51 18.69
C ASN A 221 15.80 18.46 17.26
N ASN A 222 14.81 17.59 16.98
CA ASN A 222 14.20 17.49 15.67
C ASN A 222 13.24 18.67 15.40
N LEU A 223 12.45 19.09 16.38
CA LEU A 223 11.30 19.98 16.17
C LEU A 223 11.57 21.46 16.51
N LYS A 224 12.50 21.78 17.43
CA LYS A 224 12.70 23.16 17.94
C LYS A 224 12.96 24.24 16.90
N ALA A 225 13.47 23.86 15.73
CA ALA A 225 13.77 24.80 14.64
C ALA A 225 12.50 25.32 13.96
N GLU A 226 11.44 24.50 13.88
CA GLU A 226 10.24 24.79 13.09
C GLU A 226 8.99 25.00 13.95
N TYR A 227 8.99 24.48 15.19
CA TYR A 227 7.81 24.45 16.05
C TYR A 227 8.08 25.13 17.40
N GLN A 228 7.04 25.74 17.95
CA GLN A 228 7.00 26.22 19.34
C GLN A 228 6.73 25.02 20.26
N LEU A 229 7.60 24.79 21.24
CA LEU A 229 7.53 23.62 22.14
C LEU A 229 7.18 24.02 23.58
N GLU A 230 7.20 25.32 23.86
CA GLU A 230 6.94 25.91 25.17
C GLU A 230 5.44 25.84 25.51
N ASN A 231 5.12 25.67 26.80
CA ASN A 231 3.74 25.59 27.31
C ASN A 231 2.90 24.43 26.75
N ILE A 232 3.53 23.39 26.19
CA ILE A 232 2.87 22.16 25.77
C ILE A 232 3.19 21.06 26.78
N ALA A 233 2.17 20.44 27.37
CA ALA A 233 2.31 19.32 28.30
C ALA A 233 2.64 18.02 27.54
N PHE A 234 3.85 17.93 26.99
CA PHE A 234 4.35 16.77 26.24
C PHE A 234 5.83 16.53 26.53
N ASP A 235 6.25 15.26 26.65
CA ASP A 235 7.65 14.91 26.88
C ASP A 235 8.46 14.93 25.57
N PHE A 236 9.07 16.08 25.27
CA PHE A 236 9.93 16.28 24.11
C PHE A 236 11.33 15.65 24.23
N THR A 237 11.67 15.06 25.39
CA THR A 237 12.96 14.38 25.58
C THR A 237 12.99 12.98 24.95
N ARG A 238 11.82 12.41 24.66
CA ARG A 238 11.67 11.16 23.91
C ARG A 238 12.14 11.28 22.47
N ARG A 239 12.50 10.16 21.85
CA ARG A 239 12.74 10.07 20.39
C ARG A 239 11.43 9.76 19.66
N ALA A 240 11.36 10.14 18.39
CA ALA A 240 10.20 9.88 17.53
C ALA A 240 9.82 8.40 17.44
N GLU A 241 10.80 7.48 17.48
CA GLU A 241 10.53 6.04 17.42
C GLU A 241 9.88 5.49 18.71
N GLU A 242 9.84 6.27 19.78
CA GLU A 242 9.22 5.90 21.05
C GLU A 242 7.75 6.32 21.15
N LEU A 243 7.27 7.18 20.24
CA LEU A 243 5.90 7.67 20.19
C LEU A 243 4.98 6.63 19.53
N THR A 244 3.78 6.50 20.08
CA THR A 244 2.64 5.85 19.44
C THR A 244 2.07 6.73 18.33
N VAL A 245 1.23 6.15 17.47
CA VAL A 245 0.56 6.90 16.39
C VAL A 245 -0.40 7.92 16.99
N GLU A 246 -1.09 7.55 18.06
CA GLU A 246 -2.03 8.38 18.81
C GLU A 246 -1.31 9.61 19.40
N GLU A 247 -0.15 9.41 20.00
CA GLU A 247 0.69 10.51 20.50
C GLU A 247 1.15 11.46 19.38
N PHE A 248 1.43 10.94 18.17
CA PHE A 248 1.71 11.80 17.02
C PHE A 248 0.48 12.63 16.59
N VAL A 249 -0.72 12.03 16.64
CA VAL A 249 -1.97 12.74 16.31
C VAL A 249 -2.27 13.81 17.34
N GLU A 250 -2.08 13.52 18.63
CA GLU A 250 -2.21 14.51 19.71
C GLU A 250 -1.18 15.63 19.56
N LEU A 251 0.08 15.28 19.31
CA LEU A 251 1.16 16.25 19.11
C LEU A 251 0.85 17.21 17.95
N ALA A 252 0.27 16.70 16.87
CA ALA A 252 -0.13 17.52 15.72
C ALA A 252 -1.24 18.54 16.06
N LYS A 253 -2.08 18.28 17.06
CA LYS A 253 -3.13 19.23 17.51
C LYS A 253 -2.55 20.39 18.32
N PHE A 254 -1.50 20.15 19.09
CA PHE A 254 -0.92 21.15 20.00
C PHE A 254 0.21 21.96 19.38
N LEU A 255 0.99 21.37 18.47
CA LEU A 255 2.11 22.07 17.86
C LEU A 255 1.63 23.16 16.91
N LYS A 256 2.18 24.35 17.11
CA LYS A 256 2.06 25.48 16.18
C LYS A 256 3.39 25.68 15.47
N ALA A 257 3.34 25.80 14.15
CA ALA A 257 4.50 26.22 13.36
C ALA A 257 4.92 27.63 13.80
N LYS A 258 6.23 27.88 13.84
CA LYS A 258 6.75 29.24 14.00
C LYS A 258 6.41 30.04 12.73
N ALA A 259 5.94 31.27 12.93
CA ALA A 259 5.68 32.22 11.85
C ALA A 259 6.99 32.63 11.15
#